data_AF-A0A524LZP5-F1
#
_entry.id   AF-A0A524LZP5-F1
#
_cell.length_a   1.000
_cell.length_b   1.000
_cell.length_c   1.000
_cell.angle_alpha   90.00
_cell.angle_beta   90.00
_cell.angle_gamma   90.00
#
_symmetry.space_group_name_H-M   'P 1'
#
loop_
_entity.id
_entity.type
_entity.pdbx_description
1 polymer ?
#
loop_
_entity_poly.entity_id
_entity_poly.type
_entity_poly.pdbx_seq_one_letter_code
_entity_poly.pdbx_strand_id
1 'polypeptide(L)' 'MRILCVADHIDPLVYSAGIKNRFRDIDLVLGAGDLPMEYLGFISASLNKPIFFVFGNHHL' A
#
# COMPACT_ATOMS: atom_id res chain seq x y z
N MET A 1 3.30 15.25 -8.56
CA MET A 1 2.79 14.39 -7.48
C MET A 1 2.57 12.99 -8.04
N ARG A 2 3.09 11.95 -7.40
CA ARG A 2 2.94 10.54 -7.81
C ARG A 2 2.33 9.74 -6.65
N ILE A 3 1.31 8.97 -6.97
CA ILE A 3 0.50 8.23 -5.99
C ILE A 3 0.58 6.74 -6.32
N LEU A 4 0.83 5.91 -5.31
CA LEU A 4 0.67 4.45 -5.41
C LEU A 4 -0.72 4.08 -4.89
N CYS A 5 -1.57 3.54 -5.76
CA CYS A 5 -2.88 3.02 -5.37
C CYS A 5 -2.83 1.49 -5.27
N VAL A 6 -3.37 0.93 -4.19
CA VAL A 6 -3.54 -0.51 -3.99
C VAL A 6 -4.98 -0.79 -3.57
N ALA A 7 -5.57 -1.85 -4.11
CA ALA A 7 -6.94 -2.23 -3.77
C ALA A 7 -7.16 -3.73 -3.95
N ASP A 8 -8.07 -4.28 -3.12
CA ASP A 8 -8.66 -5.62 -3.18
C ASP A 8 -7.73 -6.83 -3.03
N HIS A 9 -6.50 -6.75 -3.53
CA HIS A 9 -5.55 -7.85 -3.56
C HIS A 9 -4.11 -7.40 -3.27
N ILE A 10 -3.34 -8.33 -2.73
CA ILE A 10 -1.89 -8.18 -2.54
C ILE A 10 -1.20 -8.39 -3.88
N ASP A 11 -0.60 -7.33 -4.41
CA ASP A 11 0.23 -7.41 -5.62
C ASP A 11 1.69 -7.76 -5.25
N PRO A 12 2.29 -8.83 -5.80
CA PRO A 12 3.69 -9.21 -5.55
C PRO A 12 4.72 -8.15 -5.92
N LEU A 13 4.41 -7.26 -6.87
CA LEU A 13 5.25 -6.11 -7.16
C LEU A 13 5.30 -5.22 -5.91
N VAL A 14 4.16 -4.94 -5.29
CA VAL A 14 4.15 -4.13 -4.07
C VAL A 14 4.72 -4.93 -2.90
N TYR A 15 4.27 -6.17 -2.68
CA TYR A 15 4.75 -7.04 -1.59
C TYR A 15 6.08 -7.72 -1.92
N SER A 16 7.13 -6.93 -2.12
CA SER A 16 8.47 -7.44 -2.41
C SER A 16 9.58 -6.55 -1.87
N ALA A 17 10.76 -7.12 -1.71
CA ALA A 17 11.96 -6.36 -1.32
C ALA A 17 12.31 -5.21 -2.29
N GLY A 18 11.85 -5.29 -3.54
CA GLY A 18 12.09 -4.27 -4.57
C GLY A 18 11.20 -3.03 -4.49
N ILE A 19 10.20 -3.00 -3.59
CA ILE A 19 9.20 -1.92 -3.48
C ILE A 19 9.86 -0.54 -3.33
N LYS A 20 10.89 -0.42 -2.48
CA LYS A 20 11.66 0.82 -2.26
C LYS A 20 12.25 1.38 -3.54
N ASN A 21 12.81 0.52 -4.37
CA ASN A 21 13.47 0.95 -5.60
C ASN A 21 12.47 1.31 -6.68
N ARG A 22 11.39 0.53 -6.80
CA ARG A 22 10.38 0.67 -7.86
C ARG A 22 9.44 1.85 -7.63
N PHE A 23 9.13 2.16 -6.37
CA PHE A 23 8.23 3.26 -6.00
C PHE A 23 8.95 4.38 -5.24
N ARG A 24 10.24 4.60 -5.50
CA ARG A 24 11.06 5.62 -4.82
C ARG A 24 10.52 7.05 -4.95
N ASP A 25 9.87 7.36 -6.07
CA ASP A 25 9.43 8.70 -6.43
C ASP A 25 7.97 8.98 -6.04
N ILE A 26 7.33 8.13 -5.23
CA ILE A 26 5.95 8.38 -4.80
C ILE A 26 5.93 9.35 -3.61
N ASP A 27 4.85 10.11 -3.55
CA ASP A 27 4.60 11.08 -2.50
C ASP A 27 3.69 10.48 -1.41
N LEU A 28 2.73 9.62 -1.78
CA LEU A 28 1.79 8.97 -0.86
C LEU A 28 1.23 7.66 -1.43
N VAL A 29 0.60 6.88 -0.55
CA VAL A 29 -0.12 5.63 -0.89
C VAL A 29 -1.61 5.79 -0.58
N LEU A 30 -2.47 5.32 -1.50
CA LEU A 30 -3.90 5.16 -1.29
C LEU A 30 -4.25 3.67 -1.25
N GLY A 31 -4.91 3.24 -0.18
CA GLY A 31 -5.45 1.89 0.00
C GLY A 31 -6.97 1.86 -0.06
N ALA A 32 -7.55 0.89 -0.74
CA ALA A 32 -8.99 0.67 -0.75
C ALA A 32 -9.35 -0.82 -0.72
N GLY A 33 -10.62 -1.12 -0.46
CA GLY A 33 -11.12 -2.48 -0.39
C GLY A 33 -10.66 -3.21 0.88
N ASP A 34 -10.74 -4.54 0.84
CA ASP A 34 -10.49 -5.42 1.97
C ASP A 34 -9.00 -5.80 2.13
N LEU A 35 -8.11 -4.81 2.05
CA LEU A 35 -6.67 -5.07 2.17
C LEU A 35 -6.30 -5.46 3.61
N PRO A 36 -5.49 -6.53 3.82
CA PRO A 36 -5.00 -6.88 5.14
C PRO A 36 -4.17 -5.76 5.76
N MET A 37 -4.36 -5.47 7.06
CA MET A 37 -3.60 -4.43 7.75
C MET A 37 -2.08 -4.69 7.73
N GLU A 38 -1.66 -5.96 7.75
CA GLU A 38 -0.25 -6.34 7.61
C GLU A 38 0.35 -5.90 6.27
N TYR A 39 -0.43 -5.93 5.20
CA TYR A 39 0.01 -5.48 3.88
C TYR A 39 0.22 -3.96 3.85
N LEU A 40 -0.72 -3.19 4.41
CA LEU A 40 -0.57 -1.75 4.57
C LEU A 40 0.61 -1.41 5.50
N GLY A 41 0.79 -2.17 6.58
CA GLY A 41 1.93 -2.06 7.50
C GLY A 41 3.28 -2.31 6.80
N PHE A 42 3.35 -3.33 5.95
CA PHE A 42 4.53 -3.60 5.13
C PHE A 42 4.84 -2.44 4.18
N ILE A 43 3.83 -1.89 3.48
CA ILE A 43 4.03 -0.74 2.58
C ILE A 43 4.52 0.48 3.37
N SER A 44 3.93 0.75 4.54
CA SER A 44 4.29 1.86 5.42
C SER A 44 5.75 1.77 5.86
N ALA A 45 6.13 0.60 6.40
CA ALA A 45 7.49 0.33 6.86
C ALA A 45 8.52 0.37 5.70
N SER A 46 8.12 -0.07 4.51
CA SER A 46 9.00 -0.14 3.35
C SER A 46 9.20 1.21 2.68
N LEU A 47 8.15 2.01 2.48
CA LEU A 47 8.24 3.25 1.71
C LEU A 47 8.44 4.49 2.60
N ASN A 48 8.05 4.42 3.88
CA ASN A 48 8.06 5.55 4.81
C ASN A 48 7.35 6.79 4.22
N LYS A 49 6.18 6.55 3.64
CA LYS A 49 5.30 7.57 3.03
C LYS A 49 3.94 7.56 3.70
N PRO A 50 3.21 8.69 3.70
CA PRO A 50 1.84 8.73 4.18
C PRO A 50 0.98 7.68 3.46
N ILE A 51 0.18 6.95 4.24
CA ILE A 51 -0.82 6.01 3.73
C ILE A 51 -2.19 6.51 4.15
N PHE A 52 -3.07 6.68 3.19
CA PHE A 52 -4.49 6.90 3.43
C PHE A 52 -5.24 5.69 2.93
N PHE A 53 -6.20 5.19 3.71
CA PHE A 53 -6.99 4.06 3.29
C PHE A 53 -8.43 4.17 3.79
N VAL A 54 -9.32 3.48 3.09
CA VAL A 54 -10.69 3.24 3.53
C VAL A 54 -10.79 1.81 4.06
N PHE A 55 -11.51 1.62 5.16
CA PHE A 55 -11.82 0.29 5.64
C PHE A 55 -12.79 -0.39 4.67
N GLY A 56 -12.45 -1.62 4.27
CA GLY A 56 -13.36 -2.48 3.53
C GLY A 56 -14.41 -3.14 4.42
N ASN A 57 -15.24 -3.99 3.81
CA ASN A 57 -16.41 -4.62 4.42
C ASN A 57 -16.13 -5.98 5.06
N HIS A 58 -14.93 -6.56 4.93
CA HIS A 58 -14.60 -7.90 5.46
C HIS A 58 -14.56 -8.01 6.99
N HIS A 59 -14.72 -6.90 7.71
CA HIS A 59 -14.75 -6.85 9.18
C HIS A 59 -15.99 -6.14 9.73
N LEU A 60 -17.10 -6.14 8.99
CA LEU A 60 -18.44 -5.74 9.47
C LEU A 60 -19.25 -6.94 9.98
#